data_AF-A0A3C2EF43-F1
#
_entry.id   AF-A0A3C2EF43-F1
#
_cell.length_a   1.000
_cell.length_b   1.000
_cell.length_c   1.000
_cell.angle_alpha   90.00
_cell.angle_beta   90.00
_cell.angle_gamma   90.00
#
_symmetry.space_group_name_H-M   'P 1'
#
loop_
_entity.id
_entity.type
_entity.pdbx_description
1 polymer ?
#
loop_
_entity_poly.entity_id
_entity_poly.type
_entity_poly.pdbx_seq_one_letter_code
_entity_poly.pdbx_strand_id
1 'polypeptide(L)'
;FKILSSELLDQYRKALNESPLEKLDKMKKYDMPVDYFQFYKSVSSVYSSRIEGEDIEFDSFFKHKFMGVQFKPDYTRKTDDLNAAYDFIDENEINLTNVRKPH
;
A
#
# COMPACT_ATOMS: atom_id res chain seq x y z
N PHE A 1 30.77 6.08 13.89
CA PHE A 1 30.17 5.95 12.53
C PHE A 1 31.27 5.56 11.56
N LYS A 2 31.11 4.44 10.84
CA LYS A 2 32.05 3.98 9.82
C LYS A 2 31.33 4.13 8.48
N ILE A 3 31.71 5.13 7.69
CA ILE A 3 31.14 5.35 6.36
C ILE A 3 31.67 4.22 5.47
N LEU A 4 30.80 3.66 4.63
CA LEU A 4 31.20 2.68 3.62
C LEU A 4 32.25 3.31 2.70
N SER A 5 33.39 2.63 2.55
CA SER A 5 34.46 3.07 1.63
C SER A 5 33.95 3.03 0.20
N SER A 6 34.20 4.09 -0.57
CA SER A 6 33.88 4.15 -2.00
C SER A 6 34.80 3.28 -2.85
N GLU A 7 35.87 2.71 -2.29
CA GLU A 7 36.83 1.85 -2.98
C GLU A 7 36.18 0.63 -3.66
N LEU A 8 35.08 0.13 -3.11
CA LEU A 8 34.35 -1.02 -3.64
C LEU A 8 33.31 -0.63 -4.71
N LEU A 9 32.99 0.65 -4.88
CA LEU A 9 31.95 1.10 -5.80
C LEU A 9 32.32 0.81 -7.26
N ASP A 10 33.57 1.06 -7.63
CA ASP A 10 34.05 0.81 -8.99
C ASP A 10 34.16 -0.68 -9.29
N GLN A 11 34.54 -1.49 -8.30
CA GLN A 11 34.58 -2.95 -8.43
C GLN A 11 33.16 -3.51 -8.59
N TYR A 12 32.21 -3.01 -7.79
CA TYR A 12 30.79 -3.36 -7.90
C TYR A 12 30.22 -3.02 -9.28
N ARG A 13 30.47 -1.80 -9.79
CA ARG A 13 30.04 -1.38 -11.13
C ARG A 13 30.60 -2.27 -12.24
N LYS A 14 31.86 -2.68 -12.14
CA LYS A 14 32.50 -3.59 -13.10
C LYS A 14 31.99 -5.03 -13.02
N ALA A 15 31.55 -5.47 -11.83
CA ALA A 15 30.99 -6.81 -11.62
C ALA A 15 29.54 -6.94 -12.10
N LEU A 16 28.84 -5.83 -12.33
CA LEU A 16 27.50 -5.83 -12.90
C LEU A 16 27.56 -6.07 -14.41
N ASN A 17 27.11 -7.25 -14.84
CA ASN A 17 26.99 -7.61 -16.26
C ASN A 17 25.70 -7.05 -16.91
N GLU A 18 24.76 -6.60 -16.09
CA GLU A 18 23.48 -6.03 -16.52
C GLU A 18 23.10 -4.89 -15.57
N SER A 19 22.41 -3.89 -16.09
CA SER A 19 21.86 -2.82 -15.27
C SER A 19 20.79 -3.40 -14.33
N PRO A 20 20.83 -3.13 -13.01
CA PRO A 20 19.77 -3.53 -12.10
C PRO A 20 18.39 -3.04 -12.54
N LEU A 21 18.32 -1.85 -13.16
CA LEU A 21 17.08 -1.30 -13.70
C LEU A 21 16.57 -2.12 -14.89
N GLU A 22 17.44 -2.47 -15.83
CA GLU A 22 17.06 -3.32 -16.97
C GLU A 22 16.62 -4.71 -16.52
N LYS A 23 17.23 -5.25 -15.46
CA LYS A 23 16.83 -6.51 -14.86
C LYS A 23 15.43 -6.43 -14.25
N LEU A 24 15.14 -5.34 -13.54
CA LEU A 24 13.81 -5.06 -12.97
C LEU A 24 12.75 -4.91 -14.06
N ASP A 25 13.06 -4.19 -15.14
CA ASP A 25 12.13 -3.98 -16.26
C ASP A 25 11.78 -5.29 -16.99
N LYS A 26 12.73 -6.24 -17.04
CA LYS A 26 12.52 -7.58 -17.63
C LYS A 26 11.81 -8.54 -16.70
N MET A 27 11.69 -8.24 -15.40
CA MET A 27 10.96 -9.11 -14.49
C MET A 27 9.49 -9.16 -14.89
N LYS A 28 8.96 -10.38 -14.99
CA LYS A 28 7.54 -10.59 -15.27
C LYS A 28 6.74 -9.91 -14.16
N LYS A 29 5.95 -8.89 -14.52
CA LYS A 29 4.99 -8.29 -13.60
C LYS A 29 4.03 -9.38 -13.14
N TYR A 30 3.88 -9.51 -11.82
CA TYR A 30 2.94 -10.46 -11.24
C TYR A 30 1.53 -10.00 -11.57
N ASP A 31 0.77 -10.84 -12.27
CA ASP A 31 -0.59 -10.54 -12.68
C ASP A 31 -1.51 -10.89 -11.51
N MET A 32 -1.86 -9.88 -10.69
CA MET A 32 -2.85 -10.04 -9.64
C MET A 32 -4.25 -9.71 -10.18
N PRO A 33 -5.28 -10.44 -9.74
CA PRO A 33 -6.66 -10.13 -10.09
C PRO A 33 -7.15 -8.80 -9.50
N VAL A 34 -6.36 -8.18 -8.61
CA VAL A 34 -6.65 -6.91 -7.95
C VAL A 34 -5.41 -6.02 -7.98
N ASP A 35 -5.62 -4.71 -7.96
CA ASP A 35 -4.53 -3.75 -7.84
C ASP A 35 -3.77 -3.98 -6.52
N TYR A 36 -2.44 -4.08 -6.60
CA TYR A 36 -1.57 -4.40 -5.47
C TYR A 36 -1.72 -3.38 -4.35
N PHE A 37 -1.73 -2.08 -4.67
CA PHE A 37 -1.84 -1.03 -3.67
C PHE A 37 -3.22 -1.02 -3.03
N GLN A 38 -4.29 -1.15 -3.82
CA GLN A 38 -5.67 -1.26 -3.31
C GLN A 38 -5.84 -2.45 -2.36
N PHE A 39 -5.24 -3.59 -2.68
CA PHE A 39 -5.25 -4.77 -1.80
C PHE A 39 -4.59 -4.49 -0.46
N TYR A 40 -3.36 -3.97 -0.45
CA TYR A 40 -2.64 -3.72 0.80
C TYR A 40 -3.21 -2.57 1.62
N LYS A 41 -3.77 -1.53 0.97
CA LYS A 41 -4.57 -0.51 1.65
C LYS A 41 -5.78 -1.14 2.35
N SER A 42 -6.49 -2.04 1.68
CA SER A 42 -7.64 -2.74 2.27
C SER A 42 -7.26 -3.60 3.48
N VAL A 43 -6.15 -4.34 3.38
CA VAL A 43 -5.58 -5.09 4.51
C VAL A 43 -5.25 -4.14 5.68
N SER A 44 -4.53 -3.05 5.41
CA SER A 44 -4.13 -2.07 6.42
C SER A 44 -5.32 -1.41 7.11
N SER A 45 -6.34 -1.01 6.34
CA SER A 45 -7.57 -0.41 6.86
C SER A 45 -8.29 -1.36 7.81
N VAL A 46 -8.48 -2.63 7.42
CA VAL A 46 -9.16 -3.63 8.26
C VAL A 46 -8.44 -3.81 9.59
N TYR A 47 -7.13 -4.04 9.58
CA TYR A 47 -6.40 -4.29 10.82
C TYR A 47 -6.28 -3.05 11.71
N SER A 48 -6.18 -1.86 11.12
CA SER A 48 -6.23 -0.61 11.88
C SER A 48 -7.60 -0.39 12.52
N SER A 49 -8.69 -0.59 11.77
CA SER A 49 -10.06 -0.54 12.32
C SER A 49 -10.25 -1.55 13.46
N ARG A 50 -9.67 -2.75 13.36
CA ARG A 50 -9.72 -3.76 14.44
C ARG A 50 -8.97 -3.32 15.70
N ILE A 51 -7.85 -2.61 15.56
CA ILE A 51 -7.12 -2.03 16.70
C ILE A 51 -8.00 -0.97 17.40
N GLU A 52 -8.79 -0.22 16.63
CA GLU A 52 -9.74 0.78 17.14
C GLU A 52 -11.03 0.17 17.72
N GLY A 53 -11.20 -1.15 17.63
CA GLY A 53 -12.32 -1.89 18.22
C GLY A 53 -13.43 -2.29 17.25
N GLU A 54 -13.23 -2.12 15.94
CA GLU A 54 -14.19 -2.59 14.93
C GLU A 54 -14.16 -4.11 14.79
N ASP A 55 -15.33 -4.74 14.79
CA ASP A 55 -15.50 -6.17 14.58
C ASP A 55 -15.66 -6.52 13.09
N ILE A 56 -14.69 -6.10 12.28
CA ILE A 56 -14.69 -6.33 10.83
C ILE A 56 -13.69 -7.41 10.43
N GLU A 57 -14.14 -8.33 9.56
CA GLU A 57 -13.28 -9.37 9.00
C GLU A 57 -12.75 -8.96 7.63
N PHE A 58 -11.51 -9.32 7.34
CA PHE A 58 -10.88 -8.99 6.05
C PHE A 58 -11.63 -9.59 4.86
N ASP A 59 -12.08 -10.85 4.95
CA ASP A 59 -12.83 -11.50 3.87
C ASP A 59 -14.15 -10.76 3.57
N SER A 60 -14.86 -10.33 4.62
CA SER A 60 -16.09 -9.54 4.50
C SER A 60 -15.82 -8.19 3.83
N PHE A 61 -14.78 -7.46 4.28
CA PHE A 61 -14.39 -6.19 3.66
C PHE A 61 -13.90 -6.37 2.21
N PHE A 62 -13.17 -7.44 1.93
CA PHE A 62 -12.68 -7.75 0.58
C PHE A 62 -13.86 -7.99 -0.38
N LYS A 63 -14.85 -8.79 0.03
CA LYS A 63 -16.09 -9.01 -0.74
C LYS A 63 -16.86 -7.71 -0.95
N HIS A 64 -16.92 -6.86 0.07
CA HIS A 64 -17.53 -5.54 -0.05
C HIS A 64 -16.84 -4.69 -1.12
N LYS A 65 -15.52 -4.46 -0.97
CA LYS A 65 -14.73 -3.54 -1.79
C LYS A 65 -14.52 -4.02 -3.22
N PHE A 66 -14.21 -5.30 -3.43
CA PHE A 66 -13.79 -5.83 -4.73
C PHE A 66 -14.87 -6.61 -5.47
N MET A 67 -15.93 -7.07 -4.77
CA MET A 67 -17.00 -7.88 -5.36
C MET A 67 -18.39 -7.23 -5.27
N GLY A 68 -18.49 -6.02 -4.69
CA GLY A 68 -19.74 -5.28 -4.58
C GLY A 68 -20.78 -5.89 -3.63
N VAL A 69 -20.35 -6.81 -2.74
CA VAL A 69 -21.24 -7.46 -1.77
C VAL A 69 -21.71 -6.43 -0.74
N GLN A 70 -23.03 -6.37 -0.53
CA GLN A 70 -23.63 -5.42 0.39
C GLN A 70 -23.60 -5.97 1.81
N PHE A 71 -23.07 -5.18 2.73
CA PHE A 71 -23.13 -5.41 4.18
C PHE A 71 -23.91 -4.26 4.83
N LYS A 72 -24.13 -4.35 6.15
CA LYS A 72 -24.72 -3.21 6.88
C LYS A 72 -23.78 -2.00 6.74
N PRO A 73 -24.29 -0.80 6.44
CA PRO A 73 -23.43 0.39 6.30
C PRO A 73 -22.52 0.63 7.51
N ASP A 74 -23.04 0.46 8.73
CA ASP A 74 -22.25 0.62 9.95
C ASP A 74 -21.14 -0.43 10.11
N TYR A 75 -21.22 -1.56 9.42
CA TYR A 75 -20.23 -2.63 9.51
C TYR A 75 -18.96 -2.33 8.69
N THR A 76 -19.09 -1.66 7.54
CA THR A 76 -17.92 -1.39 6.66
C THR A 76 -17.46 0.07 6.71
N ARG A 77 -18.35 1.01 7.08
CA ARG A 77 -18.13 2.45 6.97
C ARG A 77 -16.81 2.94 7.55
N LYS A 78 -16.44 2.56 8.78
CA LYS A 78 -15.18 3.05 9.37
C LYS A 78 -13.95 2.56 8.62
N THR A 79 -14.00 1.32 8.13
CA THR A 79 -12.93 0.75 7.32
C THR A 79 -12.91 1.35 5.91
N ASP A 80 -14.07 1.67 5.34
CA ASP A 80 -14.17 2.42 4.08
C ASP A 80 -13.59 3.82 4.21
N ASP A 81 -13.91 4.55 5.29
CA ASP A 81 -13.39 5.90 5.57
C ASP A 81 -11.86 5.87 5.70
N LEU A 82 -11.31 4.90 6.45
CA LEU A 82 -9.88 4.74 6.60
C LEU A 82 -9.19 4.32 5.29
N ASN A 83 -9.84 3.50 4.47
CA ASN A 83 -9.35 3.14 3.15
C ASN A 83 -9.31 4.35 2.22
N ALA A 84 -10.36 5.17 2.21
CA ALA A 84 -10.43 6.42 1.47
C ALA A 84 -9.38 7.44 1.94
N ALA A 85 -9.01 7.45 3.22
CA ALA A 85 -7.91 8.27 3.71
C ALA A 85 -6.57 7.92 3.06
N TYR A 86 -6.29 6.63 2.82
CA TYR A 86 -5.09 6.21 2.08
C TYR A 86 -5.13 6.61 0.61
N ASP A 87 -6.30 6.57 -0.03
CA ASP A 87 -6.44 7.05 -1.42
C ASP A 87 -6.25 8.57 -1.49
N PHE A 88 -6.80 9.31 -0.52
CA PHE A 88 -6.63 10.76 -0.43
C PHE A 88 -5.16 11.17 -0.31
N ILE A 89 -4.38 10.51 0.54
CA ILE A 89 -2.97 10.88 0.77
C ILE A 89 -2.09 10.58 -0.46
N ASP A 90 -2.42 9.54 -1.24
CA ASP A 90 -1.67 9.21 -2.46
C ASP A 90 -1.88 10.27 -3.56
N GLU A 91 -3.06 10.90 -3.60
CA GLU A 91 -3.43 11.88 -4.62
C GLU A 91 -3.09 13.33 -4.22
N ASN A 92 -2.68 13.56 -2.97
CA ASN A 92 -2.52 14.90 -2.42
C ASN A 92 -1.15 15.10 -1.75
N GLU A 93 -0.54 16.26 -1.97
CA GLU A 93 0.69 16.62 -1.26
C GLU A 93 0.50 16.68 0.25
N ILE A 94 1.53 16.22 0.98
CA ILE A 94 1.56 16.24 2.43
C ILE A 94 1.72 17.69 2.91
N ASN A 95 0.64 18.26 3.41
CA ASN A 95 0.62 19.56 4.09
C ASN A 95 -0.43 19.56 5.20
N LEU A 96 -0.37 20.55 6.09
CA LEU A 96 -1.25 20.65 7.26
C LEU A 96 -2.74 20.66 6.89
N THR A 97 -3.10 21.29 5.77
CA THR A 97 -4.48 21.36 5.29
C THR A 97 -4.98 19.98 4.87
N ASN A 98 -4.16 19.23 4.14
CA ASN A 98 -4.53 17.92 3.63
C ASN A 98 -4.54 16.85 4.72
N VAL A 99 -3.63 16.89 5.71
CA VAL A 99 -3.64 15.95 6.84
C VAL A 99 -4.91 16.06 7.70
N ARG A 100 -5.56 17.22 7.73
CA ARG A 100 -6.77 17.47 8.54
C ARG A 100 -8.08 17.04 7.87
N LYS A 101 -8.08 16.67 6.58
CA LYS A 101 -9.31 16.32 5.85
C LYS A 101 -9.77 14.88 6.07
N PRO A 102 -8.88 13.86 6.14
CA PRO A 102 -9.27 12.48 6.38
C PRO A 102 -9.55 12.14 7.84
N HIS A 103 -9.25 13.06 8.76
CA HIS A 103 -9.48 12.96 10.19
C HIS A 103 -10.86 13.51 10.58
#